data_AF-A0A141RP80-F1
#
_entry.id   AF-A0A141RP80-F1
#
_cell.length_a   1.000
_cell.length_b   1.000
_cell.length_c   1.000
_cell.angle_alpha   90.00
_cell.angle_beta   90.00
_cell.angle_gamma   90.00
#
_symmetry.space_group_name_H-M   'P 1'
#
loop_
_entity.id
_entity.type
_entity.pdbx_description
1 polymer ?
#
loop_
_entity_poly.entity_id
_entity_poly.type
_entity_poly.pdbx_seq_one_letter_code
_entity_poly.pdbx_strand_id
1 'polypeptide(L)'
;MQLGVIADDFTGATDIASFLVRNGMPTVQLNGVPTRDLPLTSEAVVISLKTRSCAVEMAVSQSLAALRWLQAQGCQQFYFKYCSTFDSTAQGNIGPVLDALLAELGETRTVISPALPVNGRTVYQGYLFV
;
A
#
# COMPACT_ATOMS: atom_id res chain seq x y z
N MET A 1 6.96 2.42 -15.56
CA MET A 1 6.14 1.94 -14.43
C MET A 1 5.53 3.15 -13.75
N GLN A 2 4.22 3.17 -13.54
CA GLN A 2 3.53 4.37 -13.07
C GLN A 2 3.21 4.29 -11.57
N LEU A 3 2.72 3.13 -11.10
CA LEU A 3 2.17 2.97 -9.76
C LEU A 3 2.88 1.88 -8.94
N GLY A 4 3.36 2.24 -7.76
CA GLY A 4 3.87 1.31 -6.75
C GLY A 4 2.92 1.20 -5.57
N VAL A 5 2.40 0.01 -5.29
CA VAL A 5 1.52 -0.25 -4.15
C VAL A 5 2.28 -1.00 -3.07
N ILE A 6 2.17 -0.54 -1.83
CA ILE A 6 2.68 -1.22 -0.64
C ILE A 6 1.46 -1.68 0.16
N ALA A 7 1.22 -2.98 0.23
CA ALA A 7 0.05 -3.55 0.91
C ALA A 7 0.44 -4.21 2.24
N ASP A 8 -0.35 -3.95 3.29
CA ASP A 8 -0.08 -4.42 4.66
C ASP A 8 -0.32 -5.93 4.89
N ASP A 9 -1.01 -6.58 3.95
CA ASP A 9 -1.31 -8.00 3.95
C ASP A 9 -1.32 -8.62 2.53
N PHE A 10 -1.59 -9.93 2.45
CA PHE A 10 -1.67 -10.67 1.17
C PHE A 10 -3.03 -10.57 0.48
N THR A 11 -4.11 -10.64 1.25
CA THR A 11 -5.45 -10.62 0.69
C THR A 11 -5.78 -9.24 0.12
N GLY A 12 -5.47 -8.17 0.84
CA GLY A 12 -5.63 -6.80 0.38
C GLY A 12 -4.70 -6.43 -0.77
N ALA A 13 -3.52 -7.04 -0.88
CA ALA A 13 -2.65 -6.91 -2.06
C ALA A 13 -3.31 -7.50 -3.32
N THR A 14 -3.84 -8.73 -3.20
CA THR A 14 -4.52 -9.40 -4.31
C THR A 14 -5.80 -8.66 -4.71
N ASP A 15 -6.53 -8.13 -3.73
CA ASP A 15 -7.74 -7.33 -3.95
C ASP A 15 -7.45 -6.08 -4.78
N ILE A 16 -6.50 -5.23 -4.36
CA ILE A 16 -6.16 -4.02 -5.13
C ILE A 16 -5.55 -4.36 -6.50
N ALA A 17 -4.72 -5.40 -6.61
CA ALA A 17 -4.18 -5.84 -7.89
C ALA A 17 -5.31 -6.25 -8.87
N SER A 18 -6.32 -6.96 -8.38
CA SER A 18 -7.52 -7.33 -9.16
C SER A 18 -8.28 -6.08 -9.62
N PHE A 19 -8.47 -5.08 -8.76
CA PHE A 19 -9.10 -3.82 -9.15
C PHE A 19 -8.31 -3.05 -10.21
N LEU A 20 -6.98 -2.98 -10.08
CA LEU A 20 -6.13 -2.31 -11.07
C LEU A 20 -6.24 -2.99 -12.45
N VAL A 21 -6.13 -4.33 -12.49
CA VAL A 21 -6.27 -5.10 -13.74
C VAL A 21 -7.66 -4.93 -14.35
N ARG A 22 -8.72 -5.01 -13.54
CA ARG A 22 -10.11 -4.83 -14.01
C ARG A 22 -10.37 -3.44 -14.58
N ASN A 23 -9.61 -2.43 -14.16
CA ASN A 23 -9.69 -1.07 -14.66
C ASN A 23 -8.61 -0.77 -15.73
N GLY A 24 -8.00 -1.80 -16.33
CA GLY A 24 -7.15 -1.67 -17.50
C GLY A 24 -5.67 -1.41 -17.21
N MET A 25 -5.21 -1.50 -15.96
CA MET A 25 -3.80 -1.31 -15.59
C MET A 25 -3.10 -2.66 -15.38
N PRO A 26 -2.21 -3.09 -16.30
CA PRO A 26 -1.43 -4.32 -16.13
C PRO A 26 -0.62 -4.27 -14.84
N THR A 27 -0.84 -5.26 -13.97
CA THR A 27 -0.31 -5.26 -12.60
C THR A 27 0.39 -6.57 -12.30
N VAL A 28 1.55 -6.50 -11.64
CA VAL A 28 2.21 -7.65 -11.03
C VAL A 28 2.12 -7.53 -9.51
N GLN A 29 1.86 -8.65 -8.82
CA GLN A 29 1.99 -8.72 -7.37
C GLN A 29 3.25 -9.50 -7.00
N LEU A 30 4.02 -8.96 -6.05
CA LEU A 30 5.22 -9.56 -5.49
C LEU A 30 4.99 -9.77 -3.98
N ASN A 31 5.39 -10.94 -3.47
CA ASN A 31 5.24 -11.26 -2.06
C ASN A 31 6.57 -10.98 -1.35
N GLY A 32 6.59 -9.93 -0.54
CA GLY A 32 7.80 -9.37 0.04
C GLY A 32 8.60 -8.48 -0.92
N VAL A 33 9.59 -7.79 -0.36
CA VAL A 33 10.50 -6.92 -1.13
C VAL A 33 11.51 -7.79 -1.90
N PRO A 34 11.60 -7.67 -3.23
CA PRO A 34 12.58 -8.44 -3.99
C PRO A 34 14.02 -8.07 -3.63
N THR A 35 14.90 -9.08 -3.62
CA THR A 35 16.34 -8.91 -3.33
C THR A 35 17.20 -8.74 -4.59
N ARG A 36 16.58 -8.87 -5.76
CA ARG A 36 17.23 -8.75 -7.07
C ARG A 36 16.37 -7.88 -7.97
N ASP A 37 17.01 -7.27 -8.96
CA ASP A 37 16.29 -6.61 -10.04
C ASP A 37 15.44 -7.62 -10.81
N LEU A 38 14.21 -7.22 -11.08
CA LEU A 38 13.27 -7.99 -11.87
C LEU A 38 12.94 -7.14 -13.10
N PRO A 39 13.09 -7.66 -14.33
CA PRO A 39 12.62 -6.95 -15.51
C PRO A 39 11.10 -6.90 -15.47
N LEU A 40 10.55 -5.76 -15.07
CA LEU A 40 9.12 -5.55 -14.94
C LEU A 40 8.57 -4.78 -16.14
N THR A 41 7.58 -5.37 -16.81
CA THR A 41 6.88 -4.76 -17.95
C THR A 41 5.50 -4.21 -17.58
N SER A 42 5.08 -4.38 -16.32
CA SER A 42 3.77 -3.93 -15.84
C SER A 42 3.73 -2.43 -15.55
N GLU A 43 2.53 -1.85 -15.65
CA GLU A 43 2.31 -0.43 -15.32
C GLU A 43 2.22 -0.20 -13.82
N ALA A 44 1.72 -1.19 -13.08
CA ALA A 44 1.70 -1.21 -11.62
C ALA A 44 2.43 -2.42 -11.03
N VAL A 45 2.95 -2.22 -9.80
CA VAL A 45 3.51 -3.28 -8.96
C VAL A 45 2.89 -3.21 -7.58
N VAL A 46 2.44 -4.34 -7.06
CA VAL A 46 1.94 -4.48 -5.70
C VAL A 46 2.90 -5.32 -4.88
N ILE A 47 3.54 -4.71 -3.88
CA ILE A 47 4.34 -5.43 -2.88
C ILE A 47 3.42 -5.80 -1.72
N SER A 48 3.21 -7.10 -1.52
CA SER A 48 2.47 -7.66 -0.39
C SER A 48 3.41 -7.88 0.78
N LEU A 49 3.13 -7.24 1.91
CA LEU A 49 3.84 -7.42 3.17
C LEU A 49 2.96 -8.13 4.20
N LYS A 50 3.52 -8.38 5.39
CA LYS A 50 2.80 -8.89 6.56
C LYS A 50 2.93 -7.90 7.71
N THR A 51 2.55 -6.65 7.46
CA THR A 51 2.87 -5.51 8.31
C THR A 51 1.69 -4.92 9.06
N ARG A 52 0.47 -5.47 8.89
CA ARG A 52 -0.73 -4.98 9.61
C ARG A 52 -0.57 -4.94 11.14
N SER A 53 -0.07 -6.05 11.71
CA SER A 53 -0.09 -6.28 13.17
C SER A 53 1.26 -6.66 13.75
N CYS A 54 2.34 -6.55 12.97
CA CYS A 54 3.69 -6.71 13.50
C CYS A 54 4.11 -5.47 14.31
N ALA A 55 5.28 -5.53 14.94
CA ALA A 55 5.85 -4.37 15.63
C ALA A 55 5.97 -3.16 14.68
N VAL A 56 5.72 -1.96 15.20
CA VAL A 56 5.68 -0.71 14.41
C VAL A 56 6.98 -0.50 13.64
N GLU A 57 8.13 -0.73 14.27
CA GLU A 57 9.45 -0.57 13.68
C GLU A 57 9.67 -1.55 12.52
N MET A 58 9.10 -2.75 12.62
CA MET A 58 9.13 -3.75 11.56
C MET A 58 8.22 -3.34 10.39
N ALA A 59 7.03 -2.81 10.66
CA ALA A 59 6.12 -2.32 9.63
C ALA A 59 6.72 -1.14 8.85
N VAL A 60 7.32 -0.18 9.56
CA VAL A 60 7.99 0.98 8.98
C VAL A 60 9.19 0.55 8.13
N SER A 61 10.10 -0.26 8.69
CA SER A 61 11.30 -0.70 7.96
C SER A 61 10.99 -1.49 6.69
N GLN A 62 10.02 -2.42 6.73
CA GLN A 62 9.60 -3.16 5.54
C GLN A 62 8.92 -2.28 4.50
N SER A 63 8.11 -1.31 4.94
CA SER A 63 7.41 -0.38 4.02
C SER A 63 8.40 0.57 3.33
N LEU A 64 9.41 1.07 4.06
CA LEU A 64 10.48 1.88 3.47
C LEU A 64 11.36 1.08 2.50
N ALA A 65 11.66 -0.19 2.82
CA ALA A 65 12.36 -1.06 1.90
C ALA A 65 11.55 -1.30 0.61
N ALA A 66 10.24 -1.51 0.73
CA ALA A 66 9.33 -1.63 -0.41
C ALA A 66 9.29 -0.34 -1.25
N LEU A 67 9.15 0.82 -0.59
CA LEU A 67 9.16 2.13 -1.25
C LEU A 67 10.43 2.36 -2.07
N ARG A 68 11.61 2.19 -1.46
CA ARG A 68 12.90 2.38 -2.12
C ARG A 68 13.08 1.44 -3.29
N TRP A 69 12.64 0.19 -3.15
CA TRP A 69 12.67 -0.76 -4.25
C TRP A 69 11.76 -0.30 -5.41
N LEU A 70 10.53 0.14 -5.13
CA LEU A 70 9.61 0.66 -6.15
C LEU A 70 10.14 1.93 -6.83
N GLN A 71 10.80 2.82 -6.09
CA GLN A 71 11.50 3.99 -6.64
C GLN A 71 12.61 3.56 -7.61
N ALA A 72 13.40 2.54 -7.26
CA ALA A 72 14.44 2.00 -8.12
C ALA A 72 13.88 1.37 -9.41
N GLN A 73 12.65 0.86 -9.38
CA GLN A 73 11.93 0.38 -10.58
C GLN A 73 11.27 1.51 -11.41
N GLY A 74 11.43 2.77 -10.98
CA GLY A 74 10.92 3.94 -11.68
C GLY A 74 9.43 4.23 -11.46
N CYS A 75 8.83 3.74 -10.37
CA CYS A 75 7.48 4.16 -9.96
C CYS A 75 7.46 5.66 -9.66
N GLN A 76 6.40 6.34 -10.09
CA GLN A 76 6.24 7.80 -9.91
C GLN A 76 5.17 8.15 -8.87
N GLN A 77 4.21 7.24 -8.66
CA GLN A 77 3.16 7.37 -7.66
C GLN A 77 3.15 6.17 -6.73
N PHE A 78 2.88 6.40 -5.45
CA PHE A 78 2.86 5.38 -4.41
C PHE A 78 1.50 5.30 -3.73
N TYR A 79 1.03 4.08 -3.48
CA TYR A 79 -0.23 3.82 -2.80
C TYR A 79 0.01 2.90 -1.61
N PHE A 80 -0.21 3.39 -0.40
CA PHE A 80 -0.20 2.54 0.79
C PHE A 80 -1.58 1.91 0.99
N LYS A 81 -1.67 0.60 0.79
CA LYS A 81 -2.90 -0.18 0.90
C LYS A 81 -3.00 -0.84 2.28
N TYR A 82 -4.04 -0.48 3.01
CA TYR A 82 -4.45 -1.07 4.29
C TYR A 82 -5.91 -1.57 4.21
N CYS A 83 -6.42 -2.18 5.29
CA CYS A 83 -7.76 -2.75 5.32
C CYS A 83 -8.87 -1.68 5.20
N SER A 84 -9.98 -2.02 4.52
CA SER A 84 -11.13 -1.12 4.32
C SER A 84 -11.92 -0.84 5.62
N THR A 85 -11.70 -1.65 6.65
CA THR A 85 -12.23 -1.44 8.01
C THR A 85 -11.26 -0.70 8.94
N PHE A 86 -10.16 -0.17 8.39
CA PHE A 86 -9.17 0.63 9.10
C PHE A 86 -8.46 -0.11 10.26
N ASP A 87 -8.30 -1.43 10.12
CA ASP A 87 -7.69 -2.34 11.10
C ASP A 87 -6.34 -1.82 11.61
N SER A 88 -6.35 -1.33 12.84
CA SER A 88 -5.20 -0.76 13.53
C SER A 88 -5.48 -0.62 15.03
N THR A 89 -4.45 -0.36 15.81
CA THR A 89 -4.57 0.10 17.20
C THR A 89 -4.07 1.53 17.31
N ALA A 90 -4.16 2.13 18.51
CA ALA A 90 -3.55 3.43 18.77
C ALA A 90 -2.02 3.45 18.54
N GLN A 91 -1.37 2.28 18.55
CA GLN A 91 0.07 2.15 18.29
C GLN A 91 0.39 2.05 16.79
N GLY A 92 -0.56 1.65 15.93
CA GLY A 92 -0.28 1.46 14.51
C GLY A 92 -1.01 0.30 13.83
N ASN A 93 -0.64 -0.05 12.59
CA ASN A 93 0.54 0.43 11.86
C ASN A 93 0.26 1.49 10.79
N ILE A 94 -1.00 1.87 10.55
CA ILE A 94 -1.37 2.78 9.45
C ILE A 94 -0.67 4.15 9.58
N GLY A 95 -0.81 4.80 10.74
CA GLY A 95 -0.21 6.12 10.99
C GLY A 95 1.33 6.12 10.89
N PRO A 96 2.03 5.31 11.70
CA PRO A 96 3.50 5.27 11.67
C PRO A 96 4.11 4.98 10.30
N VAL A 97 3.47 4.10 9.51
CA VAL A 97 3.93 3.80 8.15
C VAL A 97 3.69 5.00 7.23
N LEU A 98 2.51 5.65 7.28
CA LEU A 98 2.25 6.84 6.47
C LEU A 98 3.21 7.99 6.79
N ASP A 99 3.49 8.25 8.07
CA ASP A 99 4.43 9.29 8.49
C ASP A 99 5.85 9.02 7.94
N ALA A 100 6.30 7.77 8.02
CA ALA A 100 7.59 7.36 7.48
C ALA A 100 7.66 7.47 5.94
N LEU A 101 6.60 7.06 5.24
CA LEU A 101 6.53 7.15 3.78
C LEU A 101 6.52 8.61 3.31
N LEU A 102 5.77 9.49 3.98
CA LEU A 102 5.75 10.93 3.71
C LEU A 102 7.15 11.54 3.89
N ALA A 103 7.81 11.22 5.01
CA ALA A 103 9.15 11.72 5.29
C ALA A 103 10.18 11.26 4.23
N GLU A 104 10.16 10.00 3.82
CA GLU A 104 11.06 9.47 2.78
C GLU A 104 10.79 10.08 1.39
N LEU A 105 9.52 10.38 1.08
CA LEU A 105 9.13 11.02 -0.17
C LEU A 105 9.36 12.55 -0.17
N GLY A 106 9.68 13.16 0.97
CA GLY A 106 9.79 14.61 1.11
C GLY A 106 8.43 15.33 1.05
N GLU A 107 7.35 14.62 1.34
CA GLU A 107 5.98 15.10 1.25
C GLU A 107 5.43 15.49 2.63
N THR A 108 4.46 16.40 2.64
CA THR A 108 3.87 16.90 3.90
C THR A 108 2.39 16.53 4.08
N ARG A 109 1.75 15.94 3.07
CA ARG A 109 0.32 15.63 3.07
C ARG A 109 0.02 14.39 2.25
N THR A 110 -0.99 13.65 2.67
CA THR A 110 -1.58 12.51 1.94
C THR A 110 -3.08 12.43 2.22
N VAL A 111 -3.76 11.49 1.56
CA VAL A 111 -5.18 11.23 1.73
C VAL A 111 -5.42 9.86 2.40
N ILE A 112 -6.49 9.76 3.19
CA ILE A 112 -6.95 8.51 3.79
C ILE A 112 -8.33 8.20 3.20
N SER A 113 -8.46 7.05 2.54
CA SER A 113 -9.71 6.63 1.90
C SER A 113 -9.89 5.11 1.99
N PRO A 114 -10.44 4.60 3.11
CA PRO A 114 -10.72 3.17 3.27
C PRO A 114 -12.02 2.72 2.58
N ALA A 115 -12.81 3.66 2.05
CA ALA A 115 -14.13 3.39 1.48
C ALA A 115 -14.05 2.46 0.25
N LEU A 116 -14.96 1.51 0.19
CA LEU A 116 -15.22 0.65 -0.95
C LEU A 116 -16.72 0.36 -1.02
N PRO A 117 -17.53 1.27 -1.59
CA PRO A 117 -18.99 1.20 -1.51
C PRO A 117 -19.60 -0.09 -2.09
N VAL A 118 -18.99 -0.65 -3.14
CA VAL A 118 -19.43 -1.94 -3.73
C VAL A 118 -19.35 -3.11 -2.72
N ASN A 119 -18.48 -2.98 -1.72
CA ASN A 119 -18.35 -3.93 -0.60
C ASN A 119 -18.98 -3.37 0.69
N GLY A 120 -19.86 -2.37 0.63
CA GLY A 120 -20.57 -1.82 1.79
C GLY A 120 -19.75 -0.88 2.69
N ARG A 121 -18.49 -0.58 2.36
CA ARG A 121 -17.66 0.33 3.18
C ARG A 121 -17.83 1.75 2.68
N THR A 122 -18.39 2.63 3.49
CA THR A 122 -18.60 4.05 3.14
C THR A 122 -18.02 4.98 4.20
N VAL A 123 -17.58 6.17 3.78
CA VAL A 123 -17.11 7.22 4.70
C VAL A 123 -17.94 8.47 4.50
N TYR A 124 -18.49 9.01 5.58
CA TYR A 124 -19.25 10.25 5.58
C TYR A 124 -18.82 11.12 6.76
N GLN A 125 -18.42 12.37 6.50
CA GLN A 125 -17.91 13.31 7.51
C GLN A 125 -16.78 12.73 8.39
N GLY A 126 -15.94 11.85 7.82
CA GLY A 126 -14.85 11.18 8.53
C GLY A 126 -15.25 9.93 9.32
N TYR A 127 -16.54 9.59 9.39
CA TYR A 127 -17.03 8.36 10.02
C TYR A 127 -17.07 7.22 9.00
N LEU A 128 -16.52 6.07 9.36
CA LEU A 128 -16.54 4.83 8.58
C LEU A 128 -17.77 3.98 8.94
N PHE A 129 -18.50 3.51 7.93
CA PHE A 129 -19.67 2.64 8.05
C PHE A 129 -19.42 1.30 7.36
N VAL A 130 -19.96 0.23 7.95
CA VAL A 130 -19.88 -1.17 7.48
C VAL A 130 -21.26 -1.77 7.36
#